data_AF-A0A7S1FGA5-F1
#
_entry.id   AF-A0A7S1FGA5-F1
#
_cell.length_a   1.000
_cell.length_b   1.000
_cell.length_c   1.000
_cell.angle_alpha   90.00
_cell.angle_beta   90.00
_cell.angle_gamma   90.00
#
_symmetry.space_group_name_H-M   'P 1'
#
loop_
_entity.id
_entity.type
_entity.pdbx_description
1 polymer ?
#
loop_
_entity_poly.entity_id
_entity_poly.type
_entity_poly.pdbx_seq_one_letter_code
_entity_poly.pdbx_strand_id
1 'polypeptide(L)'
;VRPVRLGQHVYRLTICRGDTGYLKTFFTSQLGAWDSRARAELDKVRSKAEVERELPSLLVLHGFADEPKLLACAARVGCVSSSTLRDGLKRLRNELAFTFKTAVTEDDPKLRSVLATGFKDLVAETIAARAAGDLRSQRWEHMLARLQERSGLSGRALFKPLRFALTGRLQGHDLRELVNLLELCEAGAPWNAEFVPLDHRISTLSDWLASQHDDL
;
A
#
# COMPACT_ATOMS: atom_id res chain seq x y z
N VAL A 1 -17.53 1.79 11.85
CA VAL A 1 -16.39 1.87 12.79
C VAL A 1 -16.69 2.94 13.83
N ARG A 2 -16.71 2.62 15.13
CA ARG A 2 -16.93 3.61 16.20
C ARG A 2 -15.83 3.49 17.27
N PRO A 3 -15.31 4.61 17.80
CA PRO A 3 -14.46 4.54 18.97
C PRO A 3 -15.30 4.09 20.18
N VAL A 4 -14.79 3.11 20.93
CA VAL A 4 -15.40 2.59 22.15
C VAL A 4 -14.37 2.71 23.26
N ARG A 5 -14.75 3.34 24.38
CA ARG A 5 -13.92 3.36 25.58
C ARG A 5 -14.23 2.15 26.44
N LEU A 6 -13.20 1.38 26.79
CA LEU A 6 -13.27 0.32 27.81
C LEU A 6 -12.21 0.65 28.87
N GLY A 7 -12.66 1.12 30.03
CA GLY A 7 -11.77 1.68 31.05
C GLY A 7 -11.05 2.95 30.56
N GLN A 8 -9.73 3.00 30.74
CA GLN A 8 -8.87 4.11 30.30
C GLN A 8 -8.42 3.99 28.82
N HIS A 9 -8.83 2.92 28.12
CA HIS A 9 -8.36 2.63 26.77
C HIS A 9 -9.42 2.94 25.72
N VAL A 10 -8.99 3.53 24.60
CA VAL A 10 -9.82 3.78 23.42
C VAL A 10 -9.58 2.68 22.40
N TYR A 11 -10.62 1.89 22.14
CA TYR A 11 -10.65 0.89 21.10
C TYR A 11 -11.40 1.42 19.89
N ARG A 12 -11.01 0.97 18.72
CA ARG A 12 -11.77 1.09 17.49
C ARG A 12 -12.57 -0.20 17.36
N LEU A 13 -13.89 -0.07 17.46
CA LEU A 13 -14.81 -1.16 17.22
C LEU A 13 -15.11 -1.22 15.72
N THR A 14 -14.68 -2.31 15.10
CA THR A 14 -15.04 -2.63 13.73
C THR A 14 -15.97 -3.82 13.75
N ILE A 15 -17.17 -3.64 13.19
CA ILE A 15 -18.16 -4.71 13.02
C ILE A 15 -18.21 -5.00 11.52
N CYS A 16 -17.87 -6.23 11.15
CA CYS A 16 -17.92 -6.73 9.78
C CYS A 16 -18.96 -7.84 9.70
N ARG A 17 -19.61 -8.01 8.55
CA ARG A 17 -20.44 -9.17 8.27
C ARG A 17 -19.58 -10.21 7.56
N GLY A 18 -19.46 -11.41 8.13
CA GLY A 18 -18.77 -12.53 7.51
C GLY A 18 -19.61 -13.20 6.43
N ASP A 19 -18.97 -14.03 5.61
CA ASP A 19 -19.58 -14.67 4.43
C ASP A 19 -20.78 -15.57 4.76
N THR A 20 -20.83 -16.13 5.97
CA THR A 20 -21.98 -16.93 6.44
C THR A 20 -23.04 -16.11 7.19
N GLY A 21 -22.94 -14.77 7.15
CA GLY A 21 -23.94 -13.85 7.68
C GLY A 21 -23.77 -13.44 9.15
N TYR A 22 -22.81 -14.03 9.86
CA TYR A 22 -22.45 -13.66 11.24
C TYR A 22 -21.76 -12.29 11.31
N LEU A 23 -21.92 -11.59 12.43
CA LEU A 23 -21.20 -10.36 12.71
C LEU A 23 -19.87 -10.68 13.42
N LYS A 24 -18.76 -10.34 12.78
CA LYS A 24 -17.43 -10.31 13.41
C LYS A 24 -17.22 -8.96 14.07
N THR A 25 -16.90 -8.95 15.34
CA THR A 25 -16.65 -7.73 16.11
C THR A 25 -15.18 -7.71 16.55
N PHE A 26 -14.45 -6.69 16.11
CA PHE A 26 -13.03 -6.50 16.43
C PHE A 26 -12.83 -5.26 17.29
N PHE A 27 -11.99 -5.40 18.31
CA PHE A 27 -11.53 -4.31 19.15
C PHE A 27 -10.05 -4.07 18.82
N THR A 28 -9.74 -3.01 18.08
CA THR A 28 -8.35 -2.65 17.80
C THR A 28 -7.99 -1.44 18.65
N SER A 29 -6.91 -1.50 19.44
CA SER A 29 -6.43 -0.27 20.07
C SER A 29 -5.96 0.66 18.94
N GLN A 30 -6.39 1.93 18.98
CA GLN A 30 -5.85 2.90 18.02
C GLN A 30 -4.33 2.93 18.18
N LEU A 31 -3.61 2.96 17.06
CA LEU A 31 -2.14 3.15 16.98
C LEU A 31 -1.60 4.40 17.71
N GLY A 32 -2.42 5.17 18.42
CA GLY A 32 -2.10 6.46 19.03
C GLY A 32 -1.84 6.48 20.53
N ALA A 33 -2.17 5.43 21.30
CA ALA A 33 -1.98 5.44 22.75
C ALA A 33 -1.24 4.18 23.25
N TRP A 34 -0.06 3.95 22.67
CA TRP A 34 0.89 2.98 23.23
C TRP A 34 1.38 3.53 24.56
N ASP A 35 1.28 2.75 25.63
CA ASP A 35 2.01 3.06 26.85
C ASP A 35 3.53 3.06 26.57
N SER A 36 4.32 3.64 27.47
CA SER A 36 5.76 3.78 27.28
C SER A 36 6.49 2.43 27.10
N ARG A 37 5.97 1.34 27.67
CA ARG A 37 6.56 -0.01 27.55
C ARG A 37 6.30 -0.61 26.18
N ALA A 38 5.07 -0.50 25.68
CA ALA A 38 4.71 -0.94 24.34
C ALA A 38 5.50 -0.16 23.28
N ARG A 39 5.78 1.13 23.51
CA ARG A 39 6.65 1.93 22.64
C ARG A 39 8.09 1.41 22.63
N ALA A 40 8.65 1.07 23.79
CA ALA A 40 10.01 0.56 23.91
C ALA A 40 10.19 -0.78 23.19
N GLU A 41 9.22 -1.69 23.32
CA GLU A 41 9.28 -2.99 22.62
C GLU A 41 9.25 -2.84 21.10
N LEU A 42 8.51 -1.87 20.56
CA LEU A 42 8.53 -1.62 19.12
C LEU A 42 9.87 -1.13 18.59
N ASP A 43 10.58 -0.34 19.38
CA ASP A 43 11.84 0.32 19.00
C ASP A 43 13.06 -0.56 19.26
N LYS A 44 12.88 -1.71 19.92
CA LYS A 44 13.95 -2.68 20.13
C LYS A 44 14.50 -3.16 18.78
N VAL A 45 15.82 -3.02 18.61
CA VAL A 45 16.54 -3.51 17.43
C VAL A 45 16.44 -5.03 17.35
N ARG A 46 16.09 -5.51 16.16
CA ARG A 46 15.86 -6.90 15.81
C ARG A 46 16.54 -7.23 14.50
N SER A 47 16.90 -8.50 14.32
CA SER A 47 17.27 -9.04 13.01
C SER A 47 16.06 -9.03 12.07
N LYS A 48 16.32 -9.06 10.76
CA LYS A 48 15.24 -9.17 9.75
C LYS A 48 14.31 -10.36 10.01
N ALA A 49 14.87 -11.51 10.36
CA ALA A 49 14.10 -12.73 10.63
C ALA A 49 13.19 -12.58 11.86
N GLU A 50 13.65 -11.87 12.90
CA GLU A 50 12.83 -11.57 14.08
C GLU A 50 11.68 -10.62 13.73
N VAL A 51 11.95 -9.55 12.97
CA VAL A 51 10.90 -8.62 12.51
C VAL A 51 9.87 -9.37 11.66
N GLU A 52 10.31 -10.19 10.71
CA GLU A 52 9.42 -10.95 9.83
C GLU A 52 8.56 -11.97 10.60
N ARG A 53 9.11 -12.58 11.66
CA ARG A 53 8.40 -13.51 12.54
C ARG A 53 7.40 -12.81 13.47
N GLU A 54 7.75 -11.65 14.02
CA GLU A 54 6.95 -10.96 15.05
C GLU A 54 5.90 -9.99 14.47
N LEU A 55 6.16 -9.41 13.31
CA LEU A 55 5.28 -8.43 12.67
C LEU A 55 3.86 -8.96 12.39
N PRO A 56 3.64 -10.22 11.92
CA PRO A 56 2.28 -10.75 11.71
C PRO A 56 1.38 -10.66 12.95
N SER A 57 1.89 -11.06 14.12
CA SER A 57 1.13 -11.00 15.38
C SER A 57 0.74 -9.56 15.74
N LEU A 58 1.63 -8.62 15.46
CA LEU A 58 1.39 -7.20 15.66
C LEU A 58 0.34 -6.65 14.69
N LEU A 59 0.38 -7.08 13.43
CA LEU A 59 -0.63 -6.73 12.43
C LEU A 59 -2.02 -7.22 12.83
N VAL A 60 -2.14 -8.46 13.33
CA VAL A 60 -3.40 -8.98 13.89
C VAL A 60 -3.86 -8.14 15.08
N LEU A 61 -2.94 -7.81 16.01
CA LEU A 61 -3.26 -7.02 17.20
C LEU A 61 -3.79 -5.61 16.86
N HIS A 62 -3.26 -4.98 15.82
CA HIS A 62 -3.76 -3.68 15.32
C HIS A 62 -4.98 -3.81 14.40
N GLY A 63 -5.47 -5.04 14.22
CA GLY A 63 -6.54 -5.39 13.29
C GLY A 63 -6.25 -4.91 11.88
N PHE A 64 -5.04 -5.14 11.41
CA PHE A 64 -4.73 -5.00 10.01
C PHE A 64 -5.42 -6.10 9.20
N ALA A 65 -5.21 -7.37 9.55
CA ALA A 65 -5.80 -8.55 8.93
C ALA A 65 -5.69 -9.77 9.86
N ASP A 66 -6.49 -10.81 9.63
CA ASP A 66 -6.36 -12.15 10.22
C ASP A 66 -5.99 -13.24 9.19
N GLU A 67 -6.13 -12.94 7.90
CA GLU A 67 -5.88 -13.91 6.82
C GLU A 67 -4.37 -14.23 6.67
N PRO A 68 -3.94 -15.51 6.79
CA PRO A 68 -2.51 -15.88 6.80
C PRO A 68 -1.73 -15.42 5.57
N LYS A 69 -2.32 -15.50 4.37
CA LYS A 69 -1.65 -15.08 3.13
C LYS A 69 -1.37 -13.58 3.11
N LEU A 70 -2.34 -12.77 3.54
CA LEU A 70 -2.22 -11.31 3.63
C LEU A 70 -1.19 -10.93 4.71
N LEU A 71 -1.23 -11.57 5.88
CA LEU A 71 -0.26 -11.35 6.95
C LEU A 71 1.17 -11.67 6.51
N ALA A 72 1.38 -12.81 5.84
CA ALA A 72 2.70 -13.18 5.34
C ALA A 72 3.22 -12.18 4.29
N CYS A 73 2.36 -11.74 3.36
CA CYS A 73 2.73 -10.74 2.36
C CYS A 73 3.05 -9.37 2.99
N ALA A 74 2.19 -8.89 3.89
CA ALA A 74 2.39 -7.64 4.61
C ALA A 74 3.67 -7.67 5.47
N ALA A 75 3.98 -8.80 6.09
CA ALA A 75 5.22 -8.97 6.86
C ALA A 75 6.46 -8.88 5.97
N ARG A 76 6.47 -9.53 4.80
CA ARG A 76 7.58 -9.42 3.83
C ARG A 76 7.77 -7.99 3.34
N VAL A 77 6.68 -7.30 2.99
CA VAL A 77 6.73 -5.91 2.52
C VAL A 77 7.22 -4.97 3.62
N GLY A 78 6.73 -5.16 4.84
CA GLY A 78 7.08 -4.39 6.02
C GLY A 78 8.51 -4.62 6.49
N CYS A 79 9.03 -5.84 6.47
CA CYS A 79 10.34 -6.16 7.06
C CYS A 79 11.55 -5.73 6.22
N VAL A 80 11.36 -5.32 4.95
CA VAL A 80 12.48 -4.93 4.09
C VAL A 80 13.18 -3.69 4.62
N SER A 81 14.44 -3.89 5.01
CA SER A 81 15.31 -2.86 5.59
C SER A 81 14.79 -2.29 6.91
N SER A 82 13.91 -3.01 7.61
CA SER A 82 13.43 -2.64 8.94
C SER A 82 14.25 -3.35 10.01
N SER A 83 14.78 -2.59 10.97
CA SER A 83 15.48 -3.09 12.14
C SER A 83 14.61 -3.10 13.40
N THR A 84 13.40 -2.56 13.32
CA THR A 84 12.45 -2.48 14.43
C THR A 84 11.03 -2.81 13.96
N LEU A 85 10.14 -3.20 14.87
CA LEU A 85 8.73 -3.42 14.54
C LEU A 85 8.04 -2.11 14.16
N ARG A 86 8.44 -0.99 14.76
CA ARG A 86 7.95 0.35 14.39
C ARG A 86 8.26 0.67 12.93
N ASP A 87 9.49 0.42 12.50
CA ASP A 87 9.89 0.66 11.11
C ASP A 87 9.08 -0.21 10.14
N GLY A 88 8.86 -1.48 10.50
CA GLY A 88 8.05 -2.39 9.70
C GLY A 88 6.61 -1.91 9.51
N LEU A 89 5.97 -1.50 10.61
CA LEU A 89 4.63 -0.91 10.57
C LEU A 89 4.59 0.39 9.76
N LYS A 90 5.54 1.30 9.98
CA LYS A 90 5.64 2.57 9.26
C LYS A 90 5.83 2.34 7.76
N ARG A 91 6.66 1.38 7.39
CA ARG A 91 6.93 1.01 5.99
C ARG A 91 5.68 0.45 5.33
N LEU A 92 5.03 -0.53 5.96
CA LEU A 92 3.78 -1.09 5.45
C LEU A 92 2.71 0.00 5.27
N ARG A 93 2.56 0.90 6.25
CA ARG A 93 1.65 2.04 6.16
C ARG A 93 1.95 2.92 4.95
N ASN A 94 3.23 3.18 4.69
CA ASN A 94 3.62 3.98 3.54
C ASN A 94 3.26 3.29 2.22
N GLU A 95 3.48 1.99 2.07
CA GLU A 95 3.14 1.24 0.85
C GLU A 95 1.62 1.18 0.58
N LEU A 96 0.82 1.08 1.65
CA LEU A 96 -0.64 1.01 1.59
C LEU A 96 -1.30 2.39 1.43
N ALA A 97 -0.64 3.45 1.88
CA ALA A 97 -1.06 4.82 1.64
C ALA A 97 -0.79 5.21 0.18
N PHE A 98 -1.65 6.08 -0.36
CA PHE A 98 -1.54 6.57 -1.72
C PHE A 98 -1.51 8.11 -1.72
N THR A 99 -0.34 8.68 -2.00
CA THR A 99 -0.08 10.13 -1.88
C THR A 99 0.10 10.80 -3.23
N PHE A 100 -0.42 10.21 -4.31
CA PHE A 100 -0.18 10.69 -5.68
C PHE A 100 -0.67 12.11 -5.92
N LYS A 101 -1.92 12.44 -5.54
CA LYS A 101 -2.51 13.77 -5.78
C LYS A 101 -1.71 14.89 -5.10
N THR A 102 -1.22 14.66 -3.88
CA THR A 102 -0.40 15.65 -3.18
C THR A 102 0.98 15.73 -3.81
N ALA A 103 1.62 14.59 -4.04
CA ALA A 103 2.99 14.54 -4.55
C ALA A 103 3.12 15.15 -5.96
N VAL A 104 2.16 14.93 -6.85
CA VAL A 104 2.22 15.44 -8.23
C VAL A 104 2.12 16.97 -8.31
N THR A 105 1.56 17.62 -7.28
CA THR A 105 1.48 19.08 -7.17
C THR A 105 2.68 19.72 -6.49
N GLU A 106 3.54 18.92 -5.85
CA GLU A 106 4.74 19.42 -5.17
C GLU A 106 5.85 19.76 -6.17
N ASP A 107 6.54 20.87 -5.92
CA ASP A 107 7.73 21.24 -6.69
C ASP A 107 8.96 20.43 -6.22
N ASP A 108 9.03 19.16 -6.63
CA ASP A 108 10.22 18.31 -6.45
C ASP A 108 10.96 18.12 -7.79
N PRO A 109 12.22 18.60 -7.92
CA PRO A 109 13.04 18.38 -9.11
C PRO A 109 13.20 16.90 -9.51
N LYS A 110 13.27 15.99 -8.54
CA LYS A 110 13.36 14.54 -8.82
C LYS A 110 12.06 14.02 -9.40
N LEU A 111 10.94 14.54 -8.93
CA LEU A 111 9.63 14.16 -9.45
C LEU A 111 9.42 14.71 -10.85
N ARG A 112 9.78 15.97 -11.12
CA ARG A 112 9.75 16.54 -12.48
C ARG A 112 10.48 15.68 -13.50
N SER A 113 11.67 15.17 -13.14
CA SER A 113 12.42 14.25 -13.99
C SER A 113 11.69 12.93 -14.27
N VAL A 114 10.85 12.46 -13.34
CA VAL A 114 10.04 11.23 -13.49
C VAL A 114 8.76 11.49 -14.26
N LEU A 115 8.16 12.67 -14.08
CA LEU A 115 6.96 13.14 -14.81
C LEU A 115 7.27 13.65 -16.23
N ALA A 116 8.55 13.66 -16.62
CA ALA A 116 9.00 14.00 -17.96
C ALA A 116 8.49 12.98 -19.02
N THR A 117 9.05 13.05 -20.23
CA THR A 117 8.58 12.32 -21.41
C THR A 117 8.23 10.85 -21.15
N GLY A 118 7.03 10.44 -21.58
CA GLY A 118 6.53 9.06 -21.47
C GLY A 118 5.71 8.77 -20.20
N PHE A 119 5.63 9.68 -19.22
CA PHE A 119 4.84 9.44 -18.01
C PHE A 119 3.32 9.39 -18.28
N LYS A 120 2.80 10.28 -19.15
CA LYS A 120 1.38 10.26 -19.54
C LYS A 120 0.98 8.93 -20.19
N ASP A 121 1.81 8.46 -21.13
CA ASP A 121 1.58 7.18 -21.83
C ASP A 121 1.66 5.98 -20.87
N LEU A 122 2.62 6.01 -19.93
CA LEU A 122 2.72 5.00 -18.89
C LEU A 122 1.47 4.97 -18.00
N VAL A 123 0.93 6.13 -17.61
CA VAL A 123 -0.29 6.21 -16.80
C VAL A 123 -1.49 5.70 -17.59
N ALA A 124 -1.66 6.12 -18.85
CA ALA A 124 -2.72 5.64 -19.73
C ALA A 124 -2.67 4.11 -19.88
N GLU A 125 -1.49 3.55 -20.08
CA GLU A 125 -1.31 2.12 -20.23
C GLU A 125 -1.51 1.36 -18.89
N THR A 126 -1.16 1.97 -17.76
CA THR A 126 -1.44 1.39 -16.43
C THR A 126 -2.95 1.28 -16.18
N ILE A 127 -3.71 2.30 -16.56
CA ILE A 127 -5.19 2.29 -16.49
C ILE A 127 -5.75 1.21 -17.42
N ALA A 128 -5.26 1.14 -18.66
CA ALA A 128 -5.69 0.13 -19.63
C ALA A 128 -5.34 -1.30 -19.19
N ALA A 129 -4.19 -1.50 -18.54
CA ALA A 129 -3.79 -2.78 -17.96
C ALA A 129 -4.70 -3.19 -16.80
N ARG A 130 -5.17 -2.25 -15.96
CA ARG A 130 -6.20 -2.57 -14.95
C ARG A 130 -7.50 -3.00 -15.60
N ALA A 131 -7.99 -2.27 -16.60
CA ALA A 131 -9.23 -2.58 -17.30
C ALA A 131 -9.19 -3.97 -17.99
N ALA A 132 -8.04 -4.35 -18.54
CA ALA A 132 -7.82 -5.66 -19.15
C ALA A 132 -7.60 -6.81 -18.12
N GLY A 133 -7.55 -6.50 -16.82
CA GLY A 133 -7.22 -7.49 -15.79
C GLY A 133 -5.75 -7.95 -15.81
N ASP A 134 -4.86 -7.17 -16.41
CA ASP A 134 -3.42 -7.45 -16.50
C ASP A 134 -2.65 -6.90 -15.29
N LEU A 135 -3.13 -5.82 -14.65
CA LEU A 135 -2.53 -5.25 -13.43
C LEU A 135 -2.79 -6.15 -12.22
N ARG A 136 -2.07 -7.28 -12.21
CA ARG A 136 -2.17 -8.39 -11.27
C ARG A 136 -0.79 -8.98 -11.00
N SER A 137 -0.50 -9.43 -9.79
CA SER A 137 0.82 -9.97 -9.43
C SER A 137 1.18 -11.25 -10.20
N GLN A 138 0.18 -12.04 -10.60
CA GLN A 138 0.34 -13.26 -11.40
C GLN A 138 0.62 -12.97 -12.88
N ARG A 139 0.23 -11.80 -13.38
CA ARG A 139 0.40 -11.37 -14.78
C ARG A 139 1.45 -10.27 -14.92
N TRP A 140 2.32 -10.13 -13.91
CA TRP A 140 3.27 -9.03 -13.78
C TRP A 140 4.19 -8.89 -14.99
N GLU A 141 4.80 -9.98 -15.46
CA GLU A 141 5.72 -9.92 -16.61
C GLU A 141 5.00 -9.53 -17.91
N HIS A 142 3.78 -10.04 -18.11
CA HIS A 142 2.94 -9.66 -19.26
C HIS A 142 2.58 -8.17 -19.22
N MET A 143 2.20 -7.66 -18.05
CA MET A 143 1.92 -6.25 -17.85
C MET A 143 3.16 -5.37 -18.10
N LEU A 144 4.33 -5.78 -17.60
CA LEU A 144 5.57 -5.03 -17.82
C LEU A 144 5.96 -4.99 -19.30
N ALA A 145 5.87 -6.12 -20.02
CA ALA A 145 6.16 -6.16 -21.45
C ALA A 145 5.26 -5.20 -22.24
N ARG A 146 3.96 -5.21 -21.91
CA ARG A 146 2.97 -4.30 -22.50
C ARG A 146 3.26 -2.83 -22.19
N LEU A 147 3.61 -2.50 -20.94
CA LEU A 147 4.00 -1.13 -20.58
C LEU A 147 5.27 -0.68 -21.33
N GLN A 148 6.26 -1.55 -21.47
CA GLN A 148 7.51 -1.24 -22.18
C GLN A 148 7.24 -0.95 -23.65
N GLU A 149 6.45 -1.80 -24.32
CA GLU A 149 6.08 -1.63 -25.72
C GLU A 149 5.33 -0.31 -25.97
N ARG A 150 4.40 0.04 -25.06
CA ARG A 150 3.48 1.17 -25.26
C ARG A 150 4.05 2.51 -24.83
N SER A 151 4.83 2.55 -23.75
CA SER A 151 5.46 3.78 -23.25
C SER A 151 6.86 4.04 -23.81
N GLY A 152 7.49 3.02 -24.40
CA GLY A 152 8.91 3.08 -24.81
C GLY A 152 9.91 3.12 -23.64
N LEU A 153 9.43 3.04 -22.39
CA LEU A 153 10.27 3.09 -21.19
C LEU A 153 10.77 1.69 -20.82
N SER A 154 11.99 1.59 -20.30
CA SER A 154 12.57 0.33 -19.84
C SER A 154 13.40 0.50 -18.56
N GLY A 155 13.65 -0.62 -17.87
CA GLY A 155 14.47 -0.66 -16.66
C GLY A 155 14.06 0.40 -15.62
N ARG A 156 15.03 1.18 -15.14
CA ARG A 156 14.80 2.21 -14.12
C ARG A 156 13.86 3.33 -14.59
N ALA A 157 13.85 3.62 -15.89
CA ALA A 157 12.97 4.62 -16.50
C ALA A 157 11.50 4.18 -16.52
N LEU A 158 11.22 2.87 -16.42
CA LEU A 158 9.87 2.33 -16.27
C LEU A 158 9.45 2.20 -14.80
N PHE A 159 10.28 1.53 -13.98
CA PHE A 159 9.89 1.14 -12.63
C PHE A 159 9.68 2.31 -11.68
N LYS A 160 10.46 3.39 -11.80
CA LYS A 160 10.29 4.60 -10.98
C LYS A 160 8.94 5.29 -11.24
N PRO A 161 8.60 5.67 -12.48
CA PRO A 161 7.30 6.27 -12.76
C PRO A 161 6.15 5.31 -12.49
N LEU A 162 6.26 4.02 -12.79
CA LEU A 162 5.21 3.05 -12.43
C LEU A 162 4.98 3.00 -10.91
N ARG A 163 6.05 3.01 -10.11
CA ARG A 163 5.93 3.10 -8.65
C ARG A 163 5.24 4.39 -8.23
N PHE A 164 5.64 5.51 -8.82
CA PHE A 164 5.05 6.79 -8.51
C PHE A 164 3.55 6.78 -8.81
N ALA A 165 3.15 6.30 -9.99
CA ALA A 165 1.75 6.15 -10.38
C ALA A 165 0.96 5.27 -9.39
N LEU A 166 1.55 4.18 -8.90
CA LEU A 166 0.86 3.26 -8.00
C LEU A 166 0.91 3.65 -6.52
N THR A 167 1.84 4.50 -6.06
CA THR A 167 2.06 4.78 -4.62
C THR A 167 2.12 6.25 -4.25
N GLY A 168 2.30 7.14 -5.22
CA GLY A 168 2.68 8.54 -5.00
C GLY A 168 4.10 8.72 -4.46
N ARG A 169 4.97 7.69 -4.55
CA ARG A 169 6.34 7.72 -4.01
C ARG A 169 7.35 7.18 -5.02
N LEU A 170 8.58 7.71 -4.96
CA LEU A 170 9.67 7.29 -5.86
C LEU A 170 10.47 6.09 -5.35
N GLN A 171 10.27 5.70 -4.09
CA GLN A 171 10.97 4.61 -3.43
C GLN A 171 9.96 3.72 -2.69
N GLY A 172 10.28 2.45 -2.54
CA GLY A 172 9.42 1.48 -1.86
C GLY A 172 9.88 0.05 -2.05
N HIS A 173 9.05 -0.89 -1.61
CA HIS A 173 9.22 -2.33 -1.77
C HIS A 173 9.08 -2.79 -3.23
N ASP A 174 9.45 -4.02 -3.57
CA ASP A 174 9.24 -4.54 -4.92
C ASP A 174 7.80 -4.32 -5.43
N LEU A 175 7.64 -3.91 -6.70
CA LEU A 175 6.33 -3.52 -7.22
C LEU A 175 5.40 -4.71 -7.44
N ARG A 176 5.93 -5.90 -7.76
CA ARG A 176 5.12 -7.10 -7.92
C ARG A 176 4.57 -7.54 -6.56
N GLU A 177 5.41 -7.55 -5.53
CA GLU A 177 4.97 -7.82 -4.15
C GLU A 177 4.00 -6.75 -3.65
N LEU A 178 4.19 -5.47 -4.01
CA LEU A 178 3.22 -4.43 -3.69
C LEU A 178 1.87 -4.70 -4.35
N VAL A 179 1.83 -5.02 -5.65
CA VAL A 179 0.57 -5.35 -6.34
C VAL A 179 -0.09 -6.55 -5.68
N ASN A 180 0.67 -7.61 -5.34
CA ASN A 180 0.15 -8.77 -4.60
C ASN A 180 -0.45 -8.36 -3.26
N LEU A 181 0.22 -7.48 -2.50
CA LEU A 181 -0.30 -6.95 -1.24
C LEU A 181 -1.62 -6.20 -1.44
N LEU A 182 -1.72 -5.35 -2.46
CA LEU A 182 -2.94 -4.60 -2.77
C LEU A 182 -4.09 -5.52 -3.17
N GLU A 183 -3.82 -6.56 -3.97
CA GLU A 183 -4.82 -7.58 -4.35
C GLU A 183 -5.33 -8.36 -3.13
N LEU A 184 -4.43 -8.80 -2.26
CA LEU A 184 -4.79 -9.50 -1.02
C LEU A 184 -5.56 -8.58 -0.07
N CYS A 185 -5.22 -7.29 -0.02
CA CYS A 185 -5.98 -6.30 0.72
C CYS A 185 -7.39 -6.07 0.13
N GLU A 186 -7.56 -6.07 -1.19
CA GLU A 186 -8.89 -5.98 -1.81
C GLU A 186 -9.76 -7.21 -1.49
N ALA A 187 -9.16 -8.40 -1.47
CA ALA A 187 -9.86 -9.65 -1.19
C ALA A 187 -10.15 -9.86 0.31
N GLY A 188 -9.22 -9.45 1.18
CA GLY A 188 -9.28 -9.66 2.64
C GLY A 188 -9.68 -8.43 3.44
N ALA A 189 -9.92 -7.29 2.78
CA ALA A 189 -10.23 -5.96 3.32
C ALA A 189 -9.46 -5.62 4.62
N PRO A 190 -8.29 -4.96 4.56
CA PRO A 190 -7.59 -4.60 5.78
C PRO A 190 -8.45 -3.64 6.61
N TRP A 191 -8.54 -3.83 7.92
CA TRP A 191 -9.45 -3.01 8.75
C TRP A 191 -8.88 -1.62 9.09
N ASN A 192 -7.87 -1.16 8.34
CA ASN A 192 -7.26 0.16 8.46
C ASN A 192 -7.89 1.16 7.47
N ALA A 193 -8.19 2.36 7.97
CA ALA A 193 -8.72 3.49 7.21
C ALA A 193 -7.71 4.13 6.23
N GLU A 194 -6.41 3.82 6.34
CA GLU A 194 -5.36 4.40 5.48
C GLU A 194 -5.10 3.58 4.20
N PHE A 195 -5.68 2.38 4.08
CA PHE A 195 -5.56 1.59 2.86
C PHE A 195 -6.38 2.22 1.73
N VAL A 196 -5.72 2.46 0.61
CA VAL A 196 -6.39 2.90 -0.63
C VAL A 196 -6.39 1.73 -1.63
N PRO A 197 -7.57 1.16 -1.96
CA PRO A 197 -7.70 0.08 -2.96
C PRO A 197 -7.14 0.47 -4.32
N LEU A 198 -6.68 -0.52 -5.08
CA LEU A 198 -6.08 -0.32 -6.39
C LEU A 198 -7.05 0.36 -7.35
N ASP A 199 -8.34 0.02 -7.31
CA ASP A 199 -9.37 0.69 -8.13
C ASP A 199 -9.47 2.20 -7.85
N HIS A 200 -9.37 2.61 -6.58
CA HIS A 200 -9.38 4.04 -6.25
C HIS A 200 -8.09 4.74 -6.70
N ARG A 201 -6.94 4.05 -6.65
CA ARG A 201 -5.67 4.55 -7.21
C ARG A 201 -5.79 4.76 -8.71
N ILE A 202 -6.37 3.79 -9.43
CA ILE A 202 -6.58 3.84 -10.88
C ILE A 202 -7.57 4.95 -11.26
N SER A 203 -8.66 5.12 -10.50
CA SER A 203 -9.58 6.26 -10.69
C SER A 203 -8.84 7.60 -10.55
N THR A 204 -7.99 7.74 -9.54
CA THR A 204 -7.18 8.96 -9.35
C THR A 204 -6.23 9.21 -10.52
N LEU A 205 -5.61 8.17 -11.07
CA LEU A 205 -4.76 8.28 -12.24
C LEU A 205 -5.55 8.70 -13.49
N SER A 206 -6.77 8.18 -13.63
CA SER A 206 -7.69 8.57 -14.71
C SER A 206 -8.08 10.05 -14.61
N ASP A 207 -8.43 10.53 -13.41
CA ASP A 207 -8.75 11.95 -13.17
C ASP A 207 -7.56 12.84 -13.53
N TRP A 208 -6.37 12.45 -13.07
CA TRP A 208 -5.15 13.20 -13.35
C TRP A 208 -4.86 13.23 -14.85
N LEU A 209 -4.95 12.08 -15.54
CA LEU A 209 -4.69 12.00 -16.98
C LEU A 209 -5.66 12.88 -17.77
N ALA A 210 -6.94 12.90 -17.39
CA ALA A 210 -7.94 13.79 -18.01
C ALA A 210 -7.56 15.28 -17.84
N SER A 211 -7.11 15.68 -16.64
CA SER A 211 -6.68 17.06 -16.38
C SER A 211 -5.42 17.47 -17.16
N GLN A 212 -4.66 16.51 -17.69
CA GLN A 212 -3.46 16.79 -18.49
C GLN A 212 -3.77 17.12 -19.95
N HIS A 213 -5.02 16.99 -20.38
CA HIS A 213 -5.50 17.32 -21.73
C HIS A 213 -6.07 18.74 -21.83
N ASP A 214 -6.48 19.35 -20.71
CA ASP A 214 -7.05 20.70 -20.66
C ASP A 214 -6.00 21.82 -20.75
N ASP A 215 -4.71 21.48 -20.75
CA ASP A 215 -3.57 22.42 -20.85
C ASP A 215 -3.09 22.65 -22.31
N LEU A 216 -3.86 22.22 -23.32
CA LEU A 216 -3.62 22.42 -24.76
C LEU A 216 -4.66 23.38 -25.37
#